data_AF-A0A7S0K9Q4-F1
#
_entry.id   AF-A0A7S0K9Q4-F1
#
_cell.length_a   1.000
_cell.length_b   1.000
_cell.length_c   1.000
_cell.angle_alpha   90.00
_cell.angle_beta   90.00
_cell.angle_gamma   90.00
#
_symmetry.space_group_name_H-M   'P 1'
#
loop_
_entity.id
_entity.type
_entity.pdbx_description
1 polymer ?
#
loop_
_entity_poly.entity_id
_entity_poly.type
_entity_poly.pdbx_seq_one_letter_code
_entity_poly.pdbx_strand_id
1 'polypeptide(L)'
;QSVQQDSVYILPLCPAMNGESSAKEKVEEGYEFISKWPLLPFSCGVPLKDRWDTFRNVLMINNITCVTYNATVGLMPLHRHRSDDLGLPLDLVITSSWDLRVAAWMLRPDAKEADLEFDAFIKGAPHLCSSKTQMTQNSSSQMKALAETKDNLSDLLSIYFALDRPMDKHGLKSSFRQIEGPLQSMLSAMELTGIGFLPEVLSDISTKLEQRIDELTNEAKQIAKDESFLCSSPQQVAHLLYDVLKIPTTTLDNRLSSSQNRSTSESVLEQLKETHPH
;
A
#
# COMPACT_ATOMS: atom_id res chain seq x y z
N GLN A 1 30.05 1.57 -36.75
CA GLN A 1 29.77 0.65 -35.64
C GLN A 1 28.29 0.78 -35.34
N SER A 2 27.51 -0.27 -35.59
CA SER A 2 26.07 -0.30 -35.35
C SER A 2 25.80 -0.03 -33.88
N VAL A 3 25.05 1.02 -33.59
CA VAL A 3 24.47 1.24 -32.26
C VAL A 3 23.62 0.01 -31.96
N GLN A 4 24.08 -0.81 -31.03
CA GLN A 4 23.35 -1.96 -30.53
C GLN A 4 22.06 -1.39 -29.94
N GLN A 5 20.94 -1.58 -30.63
CA GLN A 5 19.63 -1.19 -30.12
C GLN A 5 19.45 -1.93 -28.80
N ASP A 6 19.32 -1.18 -27.69
CA ASP A 6 18.95 -1.75 -26.40
C ASP A 6 17.67 -2.55 -26.60
N SER A 7 17.83 -3.87 -26.62
CA SER A 7 16.76 -4.78 -26.96
C SER A 7 15.92 -4.97 -25.71
N VAL A 8 14.74 -4.37 -25.70
CA VAL A 8 13.77 -4.55 -24.62
C VAL A 8 13.10 -5.90 -24.83
N TYR A 9 13.23 -6.79 -23.83
CA TYR A 9 12.60 -8.11 -23.84
C TYR A 9 11.44 -8.14 -22.85
N ILE A 10 10.38 -8.87 -23.20
CA ILE A 10 9.22 -9.10 -22.34
C ILE A 10 9.24 -10.59 -21.97
N LEU A 11 9.19 -10.88 -20.67
CA LEU A 11 8.98 -12.23 -20.15
C LEU A 11 7.50 -12.38 -19.74
N PRO A 12 6.67 -13.05 -20.56
CA PRO A 12 5.24 -13.16 -20.29
C PRO A 12 4.95 -14.15 -19.16
N LEU A 13 4.56 -13.66 -17.98
CA LEU A 13 4.22 -14.52 -16.83
C LEU A 13 2.75 -14.99 -16.81
N CYS A 14 2.01 -14.69 -17.89
CA CYS A 14 0.60 -15.04 -18.07
C CYS A 14 0.44 -16.01 -19.26
N PRO A 15 -0.72 -16.65 -19.42
CA PRO A 15 -1.04 -17.37 -20.66
C PRO A 15 -0.85 -16.47 -21.88
N ALA A 16 -0.25 -17.02 -22.93
CA ALA A 16 -0.01 -16.35 -24.22
C ALA A 16 -0.76 -17.11 -25.33
N MET A 17 -0.90 -16.51 -26.52
CA MET A 17 -1.51 -17.18 -27.65
C MET A 17 -0.65 -18.36 -28.13
N ASN A 18 -1.28 -19.46 -28.57
CA ASN A 18 -0.57 -20.60 -29.12
C ASN A 18 -0.34 -20.43 -30.63
N GLY A 19 0.79 -19.84 -31.03
CA GLY A 19 1.13 -19.69 -32.45
C GLY A 19 0.06 -18.91 -33.23
N GLU A 20 -0.39 -19.44 -34.36
CA GLU A 20 -1.45 -18.83 -35.19
C GLU A 20 -2.88 -19.08 -34.68
N SER A 21 -3.06 -19.84 -33.59
CA SER A 21 -4.38 -20.13 -33.01
C SER A 21 -4.76 -19.12 -31.94
N SER A 22 -6.03 -18.68 -31.93
CA SER A 22 -6.61 -17.89 -30.83
C SER A 22 -6.93 -18.68 -29.56
N ALA A 23 -6.58 -19.97 -29.52
CA ALA A 23 -6.78 -20.80 -28.35
C ALA A 23 -5.78 -20.44 -27.22
N LYS A 24 -6.28 -20.42 -25.98
CA LYS A 24 -5.42 -20.35 -24.79
C LYS A 24 -4.45 -21.54 -24.78
N GLU A 25 -3.21 -21.29 -24.39
CA GLU A 25 -2.26 -22.33 -24.00
C GLU A 25 -2.92 -23.30 -23.02
N LYS A 26 -2.74 -24.61 -23.23
CA LYS A 26 -3.17 -25.59 -22.23
C LYS A 26 -2.29 -25.36 -21.01
N VAL A 27 -2.91 -24.88 -19.94
CA VAL A 27 -2.21 -24.59 -18.70
C VAL A 27 -1.82 -25.91 -18.03
N GLU A 28 -0.58 -25.98 -17.57
CA GLU A 28 -0.02 -27.15 -16.87
C GLU A 28 -0.71 -27.39 -15.51
N GLU A 29 -0.65 -28.63 -15.04
CA GLU A 29 -1.14 -29.02 -13.71
C GLU A 29 -0.36 -28.25 -12.63
N GLY A 30 -1.09 -27.66 -11.67
CA GLY A 30 -0.51 -26.78 -10.64
C GLY A 30 -0.34 -25.32 -11.07
N TYR A 31 -0.97 -24.87 -12.16
CA TYR A 31 -1.01 -23.44 -12.59
C TYR A 31 -2.46 -22.96 -12.79
N GLU A 32 -3.43 -23.62 -12.15
CA GLU A 32 -4.86 -23.40 -12.36
C GLU A 32 -5.30 -21.98 -11.99
N PHE A 33 -4.65 -21.32 -11.03
CA PHE A 33 -4.99 -19.95 -10.68
C PHE A 33 -4.59 -18.98 -11.80
N ILE A 34 -3.37 -19.09 -12.31
CA ILE A 34 -2.84 -18.23 -13.39
C ILE A 34 -3.60 -18.44 -14.70
N SER A 35 -4.24 -19.59 -14.92
CA SER A 35 -5.11 -19.82 -16.08
C SER A 35 -6.26 -18.81 -16.23
N LYS A 36 -6.67 -18.18 -15.11
CA LYS A 36 -7.73 -17.18 -15.05
C LYS A 36 -7.25 -15.79 -15.50
N TRP A 37 -5.95 -15.56 -15.61
CA TRP A 37 -5.39 -14.27 -15.98
C TRP A 37 -5.66 -13.93 -17.45
N PRO A 38 -5.59 -12.64 -17.82
CA PRO A 38 -5.76 -12.21 -19.21
C PRO A 38 -4.77 -12.89 -20.16
N LEU A 39 -5.26 -13.26 -21.34
CA LEU A 39 -4.42 -13.82 -22.41
C LEU A 39 -3.61 -12.70 -23.06
N LEU A 40 -2.30 -12.89 -23.19
CA LEU A 40 -1.41 -11.95 -23.88
C LEU A 40 -1.52 -12.12 -25.40
N PRO A 41 -1.58 -11.01 -26.18
CA PRO A 41 -1.88 -11.01 -27.61
C PRO A 41 -0.67 -11.35 -28.50
N PHE A 42 0.25 -12.17 -28.02
CA PHE A 42 1.43 -12.60 -28.76
C PHE A 42 1.75 -14.06 -28.44
N SER A 43 2.45 -14.72 -29.36
CA SER A 43 2.84 -16.12 -29.21
C SER A 43 4.07 -16.26 -28.32
N CYS A 44 4.05 -17.23 -27.40
CA CYS A 44 5.22 -17.62 -26.61
C CYS A 44 5.36 -19.13 -26.65
N GLY A 45 6.44 -19.62 -27.25
CA GLY A 45 6.72 -21.07 -27.35
C GLY A 45 7.36 -21.66 -26.08
N VAL A 46 7.62 -20.85 -25.06
CA VAL A 46 8.23 -21.29 -23.80
C VAL A 46 7.10 -21.60 -22.80
N PRO A 47 7.09 -22.80 -22.18
CA PRO A 47 6.07 -23.17 -21.20
C PRO A 47 5.94 -22.17 -20.04
N LEU A 48 4.74 -22.06 -19.46
CA LEU A 48 4.48 -21.13 -18.36
C LEU A 48 5.39 -21.40 -17.16
N LYS A 49 5.61 -22.67 -16.82
CA LYS A 49 6.52 -23.10 -15.76
C LYS A 49 7.94 -22.59 -15.96
N ASP A 50 8.51 -22.81 -17.15
CA ASP A 50 9.88 -22.40 -17.48
C ASP A 50 10.04 -20.86 -17.42
N ARG A 51 8.99 -20.12 -17.78
CA ARG A 51 8.95 -18.66 -17.68
C ARG A 51 9.00 -18.18 -16.23
N TRP A 52 8.21 -18.79 -15.35
CA TRP A 52 8.23 -18.49 -13.90
C TRP A 52 9.52 -18.92 -13.23
N ASP A 53 10.07 -20.08 -13.61
CA ASP A 53 11.37 -20.54 -13.13
C ASP A 53 12.49 -19.57 -13.53
N THR A 54 12.46 -19.08 -14.78
CA THR A 54 13.38 -18.06 -15.28
C THR A 54 13.24 -16.75 -14.51
N PHE A 55 12.00 -16.27 -14.31
CA PHE A 55 11.74 -15.05 -13.56
C PHE A 55 12.27 -15.12 -12.12
N ARG A 56 11.97 -16.21 -11.42
CA ARG A 56 12.50 -16.46 -10.09
C ARG A 56 14.02 -16.46 -10.09
N ASN A 57 14.66 -17.15 -11.05
CA ASN A 57 16.11 -17.19 -11.13
C ASN A 57 16.69 -15.78 -11.32
N VAL A 58 16.10 -14.94 -12.17
CA VAL A 58 16.53 -13.55 -12.35
C VAL A 58 16.47 -12.76 -11.04
N LEU A 59 15.39 -12.90 -10.27
CA LEU A 59 15.23 -12.24 -8.97
C LEU A 59 16.21 -12.74 -7.89
N MET A 60 16.78 -13.93 -8.03
CA MET A 60 17.74 -14.48 -7.07
C MET A 60 19.20 -14.16 -7.43
N ILE A 61 19.44 -13.55 -8.59
CA ILE A 61 20.78 -13.21 -9.04
C ILE A 61 21.24 -11.90 -8.38
N ASN A 62 22.22 -11.97 -7.48
CA ASN A 62 22.70 -10.82 -6.70
C ASN A 62 23.41 -9.71 -7.51
N ASN A 63 23.87 -9.99 -8.73
CA ASN A 63 24.54 -9.00 -9.59
C ASN A 63 23.60 -8.35 -10.62
N ILE A 64 22.31 -8.70 -10.59
CA ILE A 64 21.27 -8.05 -11.39
C ILE A 64 20.44 -7.20 -10.43
N THR A 65 20.28 -5.92 -10.74
CA THR A 65 19.34 -5.05 -10.05
C THR A 65 17.99 -5.14 -10.75
N CYS A 66 16.97 -5.62 -10.05
CA CYS A 66 15.61 -5.69 -10.56
C CYS A 66 14.82 -4.46 -10.09
N VAL A 67 14.59 -3.50 -10.97
CA VAL A 67 13.92 -2.25 -10.60
C VAL A 67 12.40 -2.41 -10.64
N THR A 68 11.72 -1.91 -9.61
CA THR A 68 10.27 -1.80 -9.54
C THR A 68 9.87 -0.51 -8.84
N TYR A 69 8.64 -0.06 -9.05
CA TYR A 69 8.14 1.14 -8.39
C TYR A 69 7.71 0.88 -6.93
N ASN A 70 6.98 -0.21 -6.71
CA ASN A 70 6.52 -0.66 -5.40
C ASN A 70 6.73 -2.18 -5.34
N ALA A 71 7.76 -2.62 -4.63
CA ALA A 71 8.17 -4.01 -4.54
C ALA A 71 7.20 -4.83 -3.70
N THR A 72 6.62 -4.27 -2.64
CA THR A 72 5.62 -4.98 -1.81
C THR A 72 4.45 -5.46 -2.68
N VAL A 73 3.91 -4.56 -3.52
CA VAL A 73 2.85 -4.89 -4.48
C VAL A 73 3.37 -5.72 -5.65
N GLY A 74 4.51 -5.35 -6.23
CA GLY A 74 5.09 -6.00 -7.40
C GLY A 74 5.48 -7.47 -7.18
N LEU A 75 5.80 -7.85 -5.94
CA LEU A 75 6.16 -9.21 -5.55
C LEU A 75 4.95 -10.08 -5.16
N MET A 76 3.77 -9.50 -4.94
CA MET A 76 2.56 -10.26 -4.60
C MET A 76 2.22 -11.36 -5.60
N PRO A 77 2.25 -11.12 -6.93
CA PRO A 77 2.10 -12.18 -7.94
C PRO A 77 2.98 -13.40 -7.72
N LEU A 78 4.25 -13.19 -7.38
CA LEU A 78 5.22 -14.25 -7.17
C LEU A 78 4.94 -15.03 -5.88
N HIS A 79 4.68 -14.32 -4.79
CA HIS A 79 4.32 -14.96 -3.52
C HIS A 79 3.04 -15.78 -3.65
N ARG A 80 2.03 -15.22 -4.34
CA ARG A 80 0.78 -15.91 -4.59
C ARG A 80 0.94 -17.13 -5.47
N HIS A 81 1.74 -17.03 -6.53
CA HIS A 81 2.09 -18.20 -7.34
C HIS A 81 2.75 -19.28 -6.48
N ARG A 82 3.68 -18.91 -5.58
CA ARG A 82 4.32 -19.89 -4.69
C ARG A 82 3.34 -20.56 -3.74
N SER A 83 2.44 -19.80 -3.10
CA SER A 83 1.49 -20.36 -2.13
C SER A 83 0.35 -21.13 -2.78
N ASP A 84 -0.37 -20.49 -3.71
CA ASP A 84 -1.67 -20.96 -4.20
C ASP A 84 -1.51 -22.02 -5.30
N ASP A 85 -0.50 -21.87 -6.16
CA ASP A 85 -0.25 -22.78 -7.29
C ASP A 85 0.72 -23.91 -6.88
N LEU A 86 1.83 -23.58 -6.22
CA LEU A 86 2.89 -24.55 -5.90
C LEU A 86 2.82 -25.15 -4.49
N GLY A 87 1.98 -24.62 -3.59
CA GLY A 87 1.90 -25.07 -2.20
C GLY A 87 3.19 -24.86 -1.40
N LEU A 88 4.03 -23.90 -1.80
CA LEU A 88 5.32 -23.60 -1.18
C LEU A 88 5.20 -22.53 -0.10
N PRO A 89 6.10 -22.53 0.91
CA PRO A 89 6.14 -21.50 1.94
C PRO A 89 6.47 -20.11 1.37
N LEU A 90 5.97 -19.09 2.07
CA LEU A 90 6.20 -17.65 1.82
C LEU A 90 7.46 -17.12 2.55
N ASP A 91 8.52 -17.91 2.54
CA ASP A 91 9.81 -17.63 3.20
C ASP A 91 10.89 -17.11 2.24
N LEU A 92 10.55 -16.95 0.96
CA LEU A 92 11.47 -16.48 -0.07
C LEU A 92 11.77 -14.99 0.12
N VAL A 93 13.04 -14.66 0.39
CA VAL A 93 13.51 -13.28 0.52
C VAL A 93 14.24 -12.85 -0.75
N ILE A 94 13.73 -11.81 -1.39
CA ILE A 94 14.26 -11.28 -2.65
C ILE A 94 15.11 -10.05 -2.35
N THR A 95 16.40 -10.13 -2.65
CA THR A 95 17.39 -9.09 -2.32
C THR A 95 17.83 -8.26 -3.52
N SER A 96 17.54 -8.72 -4.75
CA SER A 96 17.86 -8.02 -6.00
C SER A 96 16.89 -6.88 -6.33
N SER A 97 15.74 -6.83 -5.64
CA SER A 97 14.66 -5.88 -5.91
C SER A 97 15.04 -4.47 -5.46
N TRP A 98 14.87 -3.50 -6.36
CA TRP A 98 15.08 -2.09 -6.12
C TRP A 98 13.77 -1.32 -6.26
N ASP A 99 13.13 -1.08 -5.13
CA ASP A 99 11.94 -0.25 -4.96
C ASP A 99 12.29 1.26 -5.04
N LEU A 100 11.79 1.92 -6.09
CA LEU A 100 12.02 3.35 -6.30
C LEU A 100 11.25 4.25 -5.34
N ARG A 101 10.06 3.84 -4.89
CA ARG A 101 9.26 4.60 -3.93
C ARG A 101 9.97 4.67 -2.58
N VAL A 102 10.50 3.55 -2.12
CA VAL A 102 11.29 3.46 -0.88
C VAL A 102 12.61 4.22 -1.02
N ALA A 103 13.33 4.05 -2.13
CA ALA A 103 14.57 4.80 -2.37
C ALA A 103 14.33 6.32 -2.33
N ALA A 104 13.21 6.77 -2.90
CA ALA A 104 12.86 8.18 -2.89
C ALA A 104 12.40 8.70 -1.51
N TRP A 105 11.72 7.86 -0.71
CA TRP A 105 11.43 8.15 0.69
C TRP A 105 12.71 8.27 1.52
N MET A 106 13.67 7.34 1.36
CA MET A 106 14.95 7.42 2.08
C MET A 106 15.73 8.71 1.80
N LEU A 107 15.64 9.23 0.57
CA LEU A 107 16.23 10.51 0.20
C LEU A 107 15.46 11.72 0.75
N ARG A 108 14.16 11.57 1.04
CA ARG A 108 13.26 12.63 1.49
C ARG A 108 12.26 12.07 2.52
N PRO A 109 12.70 11.78 3.76
CA PRO A 109 11.84 11.12 4.75
C PRO A 109 10.65 11.98 5.18
N ASP A 110 10.73 13.30 5.01
CA ASP A 110 9.65 14.26 5.29
C ASP A 110 8.65 14.42 4.12
N ALA A 111 8.84 13.70 3.00
CA ALA A 111 7.94 13.76 1.85
C ALA A 111 6.55 13.22 2.22
N LYS A 112 5.50 13.83 1.66
CA LYS A 112 4.13 13.30 1.82
C LYS A 112 3.94 12.12 0.88
N GLU A 113 2.98 11.25 1.21
CA GLU A 113 2.63 10.09 0.37
C GLU A 113 2.33 10.50 -1.08
N ALA A 114 1.58 11.59 -1.27
CA ALA A 114 1.26 12.13 -2.59
C ALA A 114 2.50 12.56 -3.41
N ASP A 115 3.59 12.95 -2.75
CA ASP A 115 4.85 13.35 -3.40
C ASP A 115 5.73 12.15 -3.78
N LEU A 116 5.36 10.95 -3.31
CA LEU A 116 6.02 9.69 -3.59
C LEU A 116 5.30 8.90 -4.67
N GLU A 117 4.12 9.32 -5.14
CA GLU A 117 3.36 8.66 -6.21
C GLU A 117 4.10 8.67 -7.56
N PHE A 118 3.92 7.63 -8.37
CA PHE A 118 4.64 7.47 -9.64
C PHE A 118 4.36 8.66 -10.57
N ASP A 119 3.10 9.05 -10.69
CA ASP A 119 2.69 10.21 -11.48
C ASP A 119 3.32 11.52 -10.99
N ALA A 120 3.56 11.65 -9.68
CA ALA A 120 4.22 12.83 -9.11
C ALA A 120 5.70 12.89 -9.54
N PHE A 121 6.39 11.74 -9.56
CA PHE A 121 7.77 11.66 -10.10
C PHE A 121 7.84 12.04 -11.57
N ILE A 122 6.96 11.46 -12.39
CA ILE A 122 6.91 11.72 -13.84
C ILE A 122 6.65 13.21 -14.10
N LYS A 123 5.72 13.83 -13.36
CA LYS A 123 5.41 15.27 -13.47
C LYS A 123 6.55 16.16 -12.97
N GLY A 124 7.26 15.75 -11.93
CA GLY A 124 8.38 16.49 -11.34
C GLY A 124 9.65 16.46 -12.19
N ALA A 125 9.82 15.43 -13.03
CA ALA A 125 11.01 15.26 -13.87
C ALA A 125 10.65 14.85 -15.32
N PRO A 126 9.90 15.69 -16.06
CA PRO A 126 9.45 15.34 -17.41
C PRO A 126 10.60 15.15 -18.41
N HIS A 127 11.77 15.73 -18.12
CA HIS A 127 12.98 15.59 -18.93
C HIS A 127 13.65 14.21 -18.84
N LEU A 128 13.29 13.40 -17.83
CA LEU A 128 13.77 12.03 -17.67
C LEU A 128 12.84 11.01 -18.35
N CYS A 129 11.62 11.42 -18.70
CA CYS A 129 10.58 10.53 -19.16
C CYS A 129 10.56 10.45 -20.70
N SER A 130 10.20 9.27 -21.18
CA SER A 130 10.08 8.92 -22.59
C SER A 130 8.96 9.72 -23.26
N SER A 131 9.09 9.99 -24.55
CA SER A 131 7.93 10.46 -25.32
C SER A 131 6.89 9.35 -25.39
N LYS A 132 5.68 9.60 -24.90
CA LYS A 132 4.60 8.60 -24.92
C LYS A 132 4.36 8.08 -26.33
N THR A 133 4.29 6.76 -26.48
CA THR A 133 4.02 6.09 -27.75
C THR A 133 2.64 6.51 -28.25
N GLN A 134 2.58 7.27 -29.35
CA GLN A 134 1.31 7.67 -29.96
C GLN A 134 0.65 6.46 -30.65
N MET A 135 -0.36 5.89 -30.02
CA MET A 135 -1.14 4.79 -30.58
C MET A 135 -2.26 5.31 -31.49
N THR A 136 -2.53 4.60 -32.59
CA THR A 136 -3.67 4.87 -33.47
C THR A 136 -5.00 4.51 -32.77
N GLN A 137 -6.08 5.26 -33.06
CA GLN A 137 -7.35 5.10 -32.35
C GLN A 137 -7.95 3.68 -32.42
N ASN A 138 -7.63 2.92 -33.47
CA ASN A 138 -8.14 1.56 -33.72
C ASN A 138 -7.39 0.43 -33.01
N SER A 139 -6.40 0.73 -32.16
CA SER A 139 -5.64 -0.31 -31.43
C SER A 139 -6.50 -0.98 -30.35
N SER A 140 -6.36 -2.30 -30.18
CA SER A 140 -7.04 -3.07 -29.12
C SER A 140 -6.63 -2.57 -27.72
N SER A 141 -7.48 -2.80 -26.71
CA SER A 141 -7.19 -2.41 -25.32
C SER A 141 -5.89 -3.04 -24.80
N GLN A 142 -5.63 -4.30 -25.15
CA GLN A 142 -4.41 -5.03 -24.78
C GLN A 142 -3.15 -4.40 -25.38
N MET A 143 -3.21 -3.99 -26.66
CA MET A 143 -2.07 -3.34 -27.32
C MET A 143 -1.77 -1.96 -26.72
N LYS A 144 -2.81 -1.20 -26.36
CA LYS A 144 -2.66 0.08 -25.66
C LYS A 144 -1.99 -0.12 -24.29
N ALA A 145 -2.45 -1.11 -23.51
CA ALA A 145 -1.86 -1.42 -22.22
C ALA A 145 -0.39 -1.86 -22.32
N LEU A 146 -0.03 -2.66 -23.34
CA LEU A 146 1.36 -3.07 -23.58
C LEU A 146 2.26 -1.87 -23.95
N ALA A 147 1.78 -0.96 -24.79
CA ALA A 147 2.52 0.24 -25.15
C ALA A 147 2.74 1.16 -23.94
N GLU A 148 1.70 1.39 -23.14
CA GLU A 148 1.79 2.16 -21.90
C GLU A 148 2.73 1.50 -20.88
N THR A 149 2.67 0.17 -20.73
CA THR A 149 3.58 -0.58 -19.85
C THR A 149 5.03 -0.41 -20.29
N LYS A 150 5.30 -0.48 -21.59
CA LYS A 150 6.65 -0.26 -22.14
C LYS A 150 7.16 1.15 -21.81
N ASP A 151 6.34 2.17 -22.03
CA ASP A 151 6.69 3.56 -21.73
C ASP A 151 6.98 3.73 -20.22
N ASN A 152 6.10 3.21 -19.36
CA ASN A 152 6.28 3.26 -17.91
C ASN A 152 7.55 2.53 -17.44
N LEU A 153 7.88 1.37 -18.03
CA LEU A 153 9.12 0.64 -17.71
C LEU A 153 10.39 1.41 -18.11
N SER A 154 10.35 2.10 -19.25
CA SER A 154 11.43 2.99 -19.68
C SER A 154 11.61 4.15 -18.68
N ASP A 155 10.50 4.77 -18.26
CA ASP A 155 10.52 5.86 -17.30
C ASP A 155 11.01 5.41 -15.91
N LEU A 156 10.63 4.22 -15.46
CA LEU A 156 11.14 3.62 -14.22
C LEU A 156 12.65 3.47 -14.26
N LEU A 157 13.22 3.03 -15.38
CA LEU A 157 14.66 2.88 -15.52
C LEU A 157 15.38 4.24 -15.51
N SER A 158 14.80 5.26 -16.17
CA SER A 158 15.32 6.62 -16.10
C SER A 158 15.31 7.19 -14.68
N ILE A 159 14.21 6.98 -13.94
CA ILE A 159 14.09 7.41 -12.53
C ILE A 159 15.12 6.67 -11.66
N TYR A 160 15.30 5.36 -11.87
CA TYR A 160 16.32 4.59 -11.16
C TYR A 160 17.71 5.23 -11.32
N PHE A 161 18.15 5.52 -12.54
CA PHE A 161 19.45 6.14 -12.76
C PHE A 161 19.56 7.55 -12.14
N ALA A 162 18.46 8.30 -12.10
CA ALA A 162 18.42 9.60 -11.45
C ALA A 162 18.51 9.51 -9.91
N LEU A 163 17.94 8.48 -9.30
CA LEU A 163 17.99 8.25 -7.85
C LEU A 163 19.26 7.52 -7.38
N ASP A 164 19.86 6.68 -8.23
CA ASP A 164 21.00 5.84 -7.86
C ASP A 164 22.22 6.67 -7.40
N ARG A 165 22.51 7.77 -8.10
CA ARG A 165 23.62 8.65 -7.76
C ARG A 165 23.42 9.40 -6.44
N PRO A 166 22.26 10.05 -6.16
CA PRO A 166 21.94 10.57 -4.84
C PRO A 166 22.01 9.50 -3.73
N MET A 167 21.46 8.31 -3.96
CA MET A 167 21.51 7.21 -2.98
C MET A 167 22.95 6.85 -2.60
N ASP A 168 23.86 6.83 -3.57
CA ASP A 168 25.29 6.60 -3.33
C ASP A 168 25.94 7.76 -2.57
N LYS A 169 25.70 9.00 -3.02
CA LYS A 169 26.25 10.22 -2.42
C LYS A 169 25.89 10.37 -0.95
N HIS A 170 24.68 9.97 -0.57
CA HIS A 170 24.20 10.03 0.82
C HIS A 170 24.51 8.74 1.61
N GLY A 171 25.20 7.76 1.03
CA GLY A 171 25.58 6.51 1.71
C GLY A 171 24.40 5.60 2.03
N LEU A 172 23.27 5.73 1.33
CA LEU A 172 22.01 5.04 1.63
C LEU A 172 21.91 3.65 0.98
N LYS A 173 22.78 3.33 0.01
CA LYS A 173 22.71 2.06 -0.74
C LYS A 173 22.88 0.82 0.13
N SER A 174 23.73 0.87 1.15
CA SER A 174 23.95 -0.27 2.06
C SER A 174 22.69 -0.55 2.89
N SER A 175 22.13 0.47 3.55
CA SER A 175 20.89 0.38 4.30
C SER A 175 19.73 -0.08 3.42
N PHE A 176 19.63 0.46 2.21
CA PHE A 176 18.61 0.03 1.25
C PHE A 176 18.73 -1.48 0.95
N ARG A 177 19.92 -1.96 0.57
CA ARG A 177 20.11 -3.37 0.17
C ARG A 177 20.01 -4.36 1.33
N GLN A 178 20.42 -3.96 2.53
CA GLN A 178 20.51 -4.87 3.68
C GLN A 178 19.24 -4.87 4.53
N ILE A 179 18.47 -3.79 4.50
CA ILE A 179 17.30 -3.60 5.35
C ILE A 179 16.05 -3.44 4.50
N GLU A 180 15.95 -2.35 3.73
CA GLU A 180 14.70 -1.95 3.09
C GLU A 180 14.28 -2.90 1.94
N GLY A 181 15.21 -3.31 1.08
CA GLY A 181 14.95 -4.21 -0.04
C GLY A 181 14.41 -5.57 0.41
N PRO A 182 15.12 -6.31 1.28
CA PRO A 182 14.63 -7.56 1.86
C PRO A 182 13.29 -7.40 2.58
N LEU A 183 13.09 -6.26 3.27
CA LEU A 183 11.85 -5.97 3.97
C LEU A 183 10.64 -5.91 3.03
N GLN A 184 10.77 -5.37 1.81
CA GLN A 184 9.66 -5.35 0.86
C GLN A 184 9.16 -6.77 0.49
N SER A 185 10.08 -7.73 0.37
CA SER A 185 9.72 -9.14 0.14
C SER A 185 8.93 -9.71 1.32
N MET A 186 9.37 -9.41 2.55
CA MET A 186 8.70 -9.87 3.77
C MET A 186 7.31 -9.23 3.92
N LEU A 187 7.18 -7.93 3.65
CA LEU A 187 5.89 -7.22 3.69
C LEU A 187 4.91 -7.79 2.69
N SER A 188 5.36 -8.07 1.46
CA SER A 188 4.53 -8.71 0.45
C SER A 188 3.99 -10.08 0.89
N ALA A 189 4.83 -10.89 1.55
CA ALA A 189 4.41 -12.17 2.12
C ALA A 189 3.43 -12.01 3.29
N MET A 190 3.65 -11.02 4.17
CA MET A 190 2.75 -10.70 5.28
C MET A 190 1.38 -10.21 4.80
N GLU A 191 1.34 -9.32 3.80
CA GLU A 191 0.10 -8.81 3.22
C GLU A 191 -0.72 -9.93 2.56
N LEU A 192 -0.05 -10.84 1.85
CA LEU A 192 -0.71 -12.01 1.25
C LEU A 192 -1.27 -12.97 2.31
N THR A 193 -0.55 -13.16 3.41
CA THR A 193 -0.98 -14.02 4.53
C THR A 193 -2.21 -13.43 5.23
N GLY A 194 -2.24 -12.10 5.40
CA GLY A 194 -3.31 -11.39 6.09
C GLY A 194 -3.39 -11.70 7.59
N ILE A 195 -4.51 -11.34 8.18
CA ILE A 195 -4.80 -11.56 9.61
C ILE A 195 -6.13 -12.30 9.71
N GLY A 196 -6.16 -13.38 10.49
CA GLY A 196 -7.38 -14.14 10.76
C GLY A 196 -8.26 -13.43 11.80
N PHE A 197 -9.56 -13.35 11.51
CA PHE A 197 -10.57 -12.82 12.43
C PHE A 197 -11.66 -13.87 12.67
N LEU A 198 -12.29 -13.83 13.84
CA LEU A 198 -13.49 -14.60 14.16
C LEU A 198 -14.70 -13.66 14.07
N PRO A 199 -15.47 -13.68 12.96
CA PRO A 199 -16.57 -12.73 12.75
C PRO A 199 -17.63 -12.79 13.85
N GLU A 200 -17.90 -13.99 14.37
CA GLU A 200 -18.86 -14.24 15.45
C GLU A 200 -18.47 -13.49 16.73
N VAL A 201 -17.19 -13.57 17.14
CA VAL A 201 -16.68 -12.88 18.32
C VAL A 201 -16.71 -11.37 18.14
N LEU A 202 -16.39 -10.87 16.94
CA LEU A 202 -16.47 -9.43 16.64
C LEU A 202 -17.92 -8.93 16.69
N SER A 203 -18.87 -9.72 16.20
CA SER A 203 -20.30 -9.40 16.29
C SER A 203 -20.76 -9.32 17.74
N ASP A 204 -20.39 -10.29 18.58
CA ASP A 204 -20.72 -10.30 20.01
C ASP A 204 -20.14 -9.09 20.75
N ILE A 205 -18.90 -8.70 20.43
CA ILE A 205 -18.27 -7.50 20.97
C ILE A 205 -19.03 -6.26 20.53
N SER A 206 -19.40 -6.14 19.25
CA SER A 206 -20.18 -5.01 18.73
C SER A 206 -21.48 -4.85 19.48
N THR A 207 -22.26 -5.93 19.63
CA THR A 207 -23.55 -5.89 20.34
C THR A 207 -23.39 -5.48 21.81
N LYS A 208 -22.36 -5.98 22.50
CA LYS A 208 -22.09 -5.58 23.90
C LYS A 208 -21.67 -4.11 24.02
N LEU A 209 -20.87 -3.61 23.07
CA LEU A 209 -20.47 -2.20 23.04
C LEU A 209 -21.66 -1.29 22.75
N GLU A 210 -22.52 -1.66 21.80
CA GLU A 210 -23.76 -0.92 21.49
C GLU A 210 -24.67 -0.84 22.71
N GLN A 211 -24.93 -1.97 23.38
CA GLN A 211 -25.72 -1.99 24.62
C GLN A 211 -25.11 -1.07 25.70
N ARG A 212 -23.78 -1.13 25.88
CA ARG A 212 -23.12 -0.30 26.88
C ARG A 212 -23.15 1.19 26.54
N ILE A 213 -23.05 1.54 25.26
CA ILE A 213 -23.17 2.93 24.78
C ILE A 213 -24.60 3.44 25.02
N ASP A 214 -25.61 2.62 24.75
CA ASP A 214 -27.01 2.98 24.99
C ASP A 214 -27.30 3.19 26.48
N GLU A 215 -26.83 2.28 27.35
CA GLU A 215 -26.91 2.42 28.80
C GLU A 215 -26.29 3.75 29.28
N LEU A 216 -25.03 4.00 28.91
CA LEU A 216 -24.31 5.23 29.31
C LEU A 216 -24.96 6.50 28.75
N THR A 217 -25.49 6.45 27.54
CA THR A 217 -26.18 7.59 26.92
C THR A 217 -27.48 7.89 27.67
N ASN A 218 -28.23 6.87 28.06
CA ASN A 218 -29.44 7.03 28.86
C ASN A 218 -29.13 7.56 30.27
N GLU A 219 -28.10 7.06 30.92
CA GLU A 219 -27.62 7.60 32.21
C GLU A 219 -27.25 9.08 32.08
N ALA A 220 -26.51 9.47 31.04
CA ALA A 220 -26.12 10.86 30.82
C ALA A 220 -27.33 11.78 30.56
N LYS A 221 -28.32 11.33 29.76
CA LYS A 221 -29.58 12.06 29.54
C LYS A 221 -30.38 12.27 30.82
N GLN A 222 -30.43 11.25 31.69
CA GLN A 222 -31.10 11.34 32.99
C GLN A 222 -30.42 12.37 33.91
N ILE A 223 -29.08 12.38 33.96
CA ILE A 223 -28.31 13.36 34.72
C ILE A 223 -28.54 14.77 34.16
N ALA A 224 -28.54 14.91 32.83
CA ALA A 224 -28.82 16.18 32.14
C ALA A 224 -30.26 16.66 32.29
N LYS A 225 -31.20 15.75 32.60
CA LYS A 225 -32.65 15.99 32.59
C LYS A 225 -33.12 16.56 31.25
N ASP A 226 -32.48 16.12 30.16
CA ASP A 226 -32.73 16.54 28.80
C ASP A 226 -32.61 15.34 27.85
N GLU A 227 -33.75 14.94 27.27
CA GLU A 227 -33.83 13.82 26.32
C GLU A 227 -33.13 14.10 24.98
N SER A 228 -32.92 15.38 24.66
CA SER A 228 -32.20 15.84 23.46
C SER A 228 -30.69 15.93 23.64
N PHE A 229 -30.18 15.61 24.84
CA PHE A 229 -28.76 15.60 25.13
C PHE A 229 -28.02 14.53 24.30
N LEU A 230 -26.91 14.93 23.69
CA LEU A 230 -26.03 14.13 22.85
C LEU A 230 -24.63 14.09 23.47
N CYS A 231 -24.23 12.91 23.95
CA CYS A 231 -22.86 12.68 24.46
C CYS A 231 -21.78 12.99 23.41
N SER A 232 -22.11 12.88 22.12
CA SER A 232 -21.20 13.18 21.01
C SER A 232 -21.00 14.67 20.75
N SER A 233 -21.73 15.57 21.43
CA SER A 233 -21.61 17.02 21.27
C SER A 233 -20.76 17.63 22.39
N PRO A 234 -19.50 18.03 22.10
CA PRO A 234 -18.62 18.67 23.09
C PRO A 234 -19.26 19.89 23.76
N GLN A 235 -20.10 20.63 23.03
CA GLN A 235 -20.79 21.82 23.53
C GLN A 235 -21.88 21.48 24.55
N GLN A 236 -22.69 20.45 24.29
CA GLN A 236 -23.74 20.03 25.22
C GLN A 236 -23.15 19.41 26.48
N VAL A 237 -22.08 18.61 26.35
CA VAL A 237 -21.32 18.08 27.48
C VAL A 237 -20.73 19.22 28.32
N ALA A 238 -20.16 20.25 27.69
CA ALA A 238 -19.65 21.42 28.41
C ALA A 238 -20.76 22.18 29.15
N HIS A 239 -21.92 22.38 28.53
CA HIS A 239 -23.07 23.01 29.18
C HIS A 239 -23.51 22.20 30.42
N LEU A 240 -23.63 20.88 30.28
CA LEU A 240 -23.98 20.00 31.38
C LEU A 240 -22.99 20.11 32.55
N LEU A 241 -21.69 19.96 32.29
CA LEU A 241 -20.67 19.95 33.34
C LEU A 241 -20.55 21.30 34.08
N TYR A 242 -20.56 22.41 33.34
CA TYR A 242 -20.19 23.70 33.90
C TYR A 242 -21.39 24.61 34.22
N ASP A 243 -22.52 24.49 33.53
CA ASP A 243 -23.71 25.32 33.81
C ASP A 243 -24.73 24.59 34.68
N VAL A 244 -24.98 23.31 34.39
CA VAL A 244 -25.99 22.51 35.10
C VAL A 244 -25.40 21.94 36.38
N LEU A 245 -24.30 21.18 36.28
CA LEU A 245 -23.61 20.57 37.42
C LEU A 245 -22.71 21.56 38.17
N LYS A 246 -22.41 22.72 37.57
CA LYS A 246 -21.64 23.82 38.16
C LYS A 246 -20.27 23.37 38.69
N ILE A 247 -19.62 22.46 37.98
CA ILE A 247 -18.28 21.99 38.34
C ILE A 247 -17.29 23.17 38.18
N PRO A 248 -16.47 23.49 39.20
CA PRO A 248 -15.56 24.62 39.12
C PRO A 248 -14.49 24.42 38.03
N THR A 249 -14.29 25.41 37.18
CA THR A 249 -13.20 25.41 36.17
C THR A 249 -11.83 25.69 36.77
N THR A 250 -11.75 26.01 38.06
CA THR A 250 -10.57 26.62 38.71
C THR A 250 -9.45 25.63 39.03
N THR A 251 -9.71 24.32 38.94
CA THR A 251 -8.69 23.27 39.04
C THR A 251 -7.98 23.01 37.71
N LEU A 252 -8.46 23.60 36.61
CA LEU A 252 -7.91 23.43 35.27
C LEU A 252 -7.13 24.68 34.90
N ASP A 253 -5.80 24.56 34.90
CA ASP A 253 -4.77 25.52 34.52
C ASP A 253 -5.26 26.94 34.13
N ASN A 254 -4.85 27.93 34.93
CA ASN A 254 -5.06 29.38 34.74
C ASN A 254 -4.49 29.98 33.44
N ARG A 255 -4.19 29.17 32.41
CA ARG A 255 -3.64 29.59 31.11
C ARG A 255 -4.69 29.80 30.02
N LEU A 256 -5.98 29.58 30.30
CA LEU A 256 -7.08 29.82 29.36
C LEU A 256 -7.76 31.19 29.53
N SER A 257 -7.03 32.17 30.08
CA SER A 257 -7.44 33.57 30.08
C SER A 257 -7.26 34.19 28.68
N SER A 258 -8.16 33.85 27.75
CA SER A 258 -8.52 34.72 26.61
C SER A 258 -9.70 34.21 25.76
N SER A 259 -10.29 33.05 26.05
CA SER A 259 -11.54 32.63 25.41
C SER A 259 -12.36 31.78 26.37
N GLN A 260 -13.66 32.05 26.48
CA GLN A 260 -14.65 31.32 27.30
C GLN A 260 -14.87 29.86 26.84
N ASN A 261 -13.85 29.17 26.37
CA ASN A 261 -13.95 27.80 25.86
C ASN A 261 -13.75 26.81 27.01
N ARG A 262 -14.88 26.34 27.53
CA ARG A 262 -14.98 25.23 28.47
C ARG A 262 -14.55 23.92 27.78
N SER A 263 -13.39 23.38 28.18
CA SER A 263 -12.85 22.17 27.55
C SER A 263 -13.60 20.91 27.99
N THR A 264 -13.81 20.01 27.02
CA THR A 264 -14.30 18.64 27.19
C THR A 264 -13.34 17.62 26.59
N SER A 265 -12.05 17.99 26.50
CA SER A 265 -10.99 17.05 26.11
C SER A 265 -10.86 15.92 27.14
N GLU A 266 -10.46 14.73 26.69
CA GLU A 266 -10.24 13.54 27.53
C GLU A 266 -9.45 13.84 28.81
N SER A 267 -8.28 14.46 28.68
CA SER A 267 -7.42 14.84 29.82
C SER A 267 -8.11 15.69 30.90
N VAL A 268 -9.05 16.54 30.49
CA VAL A 268 -9.80 17.43 31.39
C VAL A 268 -10.91 16.65 32.09
N LEU A 269 -11.62 15.79 31.35
CA LEU A 269 -12.67 14.94 31.91
C LEU A 269 -12.11 13.90 32.90
N GLU A 270 -10.91 13.38 32.66
CA GLU A 270 -10.23 12.46 33.60
C GLU A 270 -9.90 13.14 34.94
N GLN A 271 -9.39 14.38 34.92
CA GLN A 271 -9.13 15.15 36.15
C GLN A 271 -10.42 15.49 36.90
N LEU A 272 -11.49 15.80 36.16
CA LEU A 272 -12.80 16.04 36.75
C LEU A 272 -13.38 14.78 37.41
N LYS A 273 -13.15 13.60 36.84
CA LYS A 273 -13.58 12.32 37.43
C LYS A 273 -12.97 12.06 38.82
N GLU A 274 -11.69 12.42 39.02
CA GLU A 274 -11.03 12.24 40.32
C GLU A 274 -11.59 13.18 41.41
N THR A 275 -12.01 14.38 41.01
CA THR A 275 -12.49 15.41 41.94
C THR A 275 -14.02 15.37 42.13
N HIS A 276 -14.74 14.88 41.13
CA HIS A 276 -16.20 14.79 41.07
C HIS A 276 -16.62 13.46 40.40
N PRO A 277 -16.62 12.33 41.14
CA PRO A 277 -16.89 11.00 40.59
C PRO A 277 -18.39 10.68 40.41
N HIS A 278 -19.28 11.65 40.65
CA HIS A 278 -20.74 11.49 40.64
C HIS A 278 -21.38 12.19 39.45
#